data_AF-A0A927G9N3-F1
#
_entry.id   AF-A0A927G9N3-F1
#
_cell.length_a   1.000
_cell.length_b   1.000
_cell.length_c   1.000
_cell.angle_alpha   90.00
_cell.angle_beta   90.00
_cell.angle_gamma   90.00
#
_symmetry.space_group_name_H-M   'P 1'
#
loop_
_entity.id
_entity.type
_entity.pdbx_description
1 polymer ?
#
loop_
_entity_poly.entity_id
_entity_poly.type
_entity_poly.pdbx_seq_one_letter_code
_entity_poly.pdbx_strand_id
1 'polypeptide(L)'
;MLQKLLRYCQNFYVASGLCLLAWMTFFDANDLPTQVRNWWKLHKLESDIRFYKEKIQLIQKERREVFGNAQLREKFAREKYLMKKADEDVFVIVDENNEPLEK
;
A
#
# COMPACT_ATOMS: atom_id res chain seq x y z
N MET A 1 -1.07 -45.66 8.66
CA MET A 1 -2.31 -44.88 8.44
C MET A 1 -2.59 -44.63 6.95
N LEU A 2 -1.57 -44.31 6.15
CA LEU A 2 -1.69 -44.09 4.70
C LEU A 2 -2.31 -45.27 3.91
N GLN A 3 -1.99 -46.51 4.28
CA GLN A 3 -2.56 -47.69 3.61
C GLN A 3 -4.06 -47.91 3.89
N LYS A 4 -4.58 -47.46 5.04
CA LYS A 4 -6.02 -47.50 5.33
C LYS A 4 -6.76 -46.45 4.50
N LEU A 5 -6.15 -45.27 4.32
CA LEU A 5 -6.66 -44.21 3.43
C LEU A 5 -6.73 -44.70 1.98
N LEU A 6 -5.67 -45.36 1.50
CA LEU A 6 -5.60 -45.90 0.14
C LEU A 6 -6.67 -46.96 -0.13
N ARG A 7 -6.98 -47.81 0.87
CA ARG A 7 -8.03 -48.83 0.78
C ARG A 7 -9.44 -48.24 0.78
N TYR A 8 -9.64 -47.07 1.41
CA TYR A 8 -10.91 -46.34 1.38
C TYR A 8 -11.14 -45.67 0.01
N CYS A 9 -10.06 -45.18 -0.63
CA CYS A 9 -10.08 -44.65 -1.99
C CYS A 9 -10.22 -45.71 -3.10
N GLN A 10 -10.15 -47.01 -2.78
CA GLN A 10 -10.42 -48.09 -3.75
C GLN A 10 -11.92 -48.34 -3.98
N ASN A 11 -12.80 -47.78 -3.14
CA ASN A 11 -14.23 -47.87 -3.38
C ASN A 11 -14.62 -46.92 -4.52
N PHE A 12 -15.24 -47.46 -5.58
CA PHE A 12 -15.62 -46.72 -6.79
C PHE A 12 -16.39 -45.43 -6.47
N TYR A 13 -17.34 -45.48 -5.52
CA TYR A 13 -18.13 -44.32 -5.11
C TYR A 13 -17.32 -43.23 -4.41
N VAL A 14 -16.32 -43.63 -3.62
CA VAL A 14 -15.43 -42.68 -2.93
C VAL A 14 -14.44 -42.07 -3.92
N ALA A 15 -13.89 -42.88 -4.82
CA ALA A 15 -12.99 -42.42 -5.86
C ALA A 15 -13.69 -41.43 -6.82
N SER A 16 -14.91 -41.76 -7.27
CA SER A 16 -15.70 -40.88 -8.14
C SER A 16 -16.11 -39.60 -7.42
N GLY A 17 -16.50 -39.68 -6.14
CA GLY A 17 -16.84 -38.51 -5.32
C GLY A 17 -15.65 -37.58 -5.10
N LEU A 18 -14.47 -38.11 -4.79
CA LEU A 18 -13.25 -37.32 -4.64
C LEU A 18 -12.79 -36.72 -5.97
N CYS A 19 -12.94 -37.45 -7.09
CA CYS A 19 -12.63 -36.93 -8.41
C CYS A 19 -13.57 -35.77 -8.78
N LEU A 20 -14.86 -35.90 -8.51
CA LEU A 20 -15.85 -34.84 -8.74
C LEU A 20 -15.60 -33.62 -7.84
N LEU A 21 -15.27 -33.83 -6.56
CA LEU A 21 -14.90 -32.74 -5.65
C LEU A 21 -13.62 -32.03 -6.10
N ALA A 22 -12.60 -32.78 -6.50
CA ALA A 22 -11.38 -32.20 -7.06
C ALA A 22 -11.68 -31.43 -8.35
N TRP A 23 -12.55 -31.95 -9.22
CA TRP A 23 -12.98 -31.26 -10.44
C TRP A 23 -13.70 -29.94 -10.12
N MET A 24 -14.66 -29.93 -9.20
CA MET A 24 -15.36 -28.71 -8.77
C MET A 24 -14.44 -27.69 -8.08
N THR A 25 -13.31 -28.13 -7.53
CA THR A 25 -12.37 -27.25 -6.82
C THR A 25 -11.34 -26.59 -7.75
N PHE A 26 -10.98 -27.25 -8.87
CA PHE A 26 -9.87 -26.85 -9.74
C PHE A 26 -10.24 -26.55 -11.20
N PHE A 27 -11.38 -27.03 -11.69
CA PHE A 27 -11.80 -26.86 -13.09
C PHE A 27 -13.13 -26.11 -13.22
N ASP A 28 -13.87 -25.92 -12.13
CA ASP A 28 -15.12 -25.16 -12.13
C ASP A 28 -14.85 -23.68 -11.89
N ALA A 29 -15.72 -22.79 -12.39
CA ALA A 29 -15.52 -21.34 -12.44
C ALA A 29 -15.26 -20.67 -11.07
N ASN A 30 -15.46 -21.40 -9.97
CA ASN A 30 -15.23 -20.98 -8.60
C ASN A 30 -13.88 -21.45 -8.02
N ASP A 31 -12.88 -21.63 -8.88
CA ASP A 31 -11.51 -22.01 -8.56
C ASP A 31 -10.96 -21.32 -7.29
N LEU A 32 -10.50 -22.13 -6.32
CA LEU A 32 -9.87 -21.62 -5.10
C LEU A 32 -8.70 -20.65 -5.38
N PRO A 33 -7.81 -20.88 -6.37
CA PRO A 33 -6.78 -19.91 -6.72
C PRO A 33 -7.32 -18.53 -7.10
N THR A 34 -8.46 -18.48 -7.79
CA THR A 34 -9.09 -17.22 -8.19
C THR A 34 -9.64 -16.48 -6.97
N GLN A 35 -10.25 -17.19 -6.02
CA GLN A 35 -10.74 -16.59 -4.78
C GLN A 35 -9.59 -16.01 -3.94
N VAL A 36 -8.48 -16.74 -3.77
CA VAL A 36 -7.29 -16.24 -3.04
C VAL A 36 -6.71 -15.00 -3.72
N ARG A 37 -6.57 -15.02 -5.04
CA ARG A 37 -6.09 -13.86 -5.80
C ARG A 37 -7.02 -12.65 -5.63
N ASN A 38 -8.33 -12.87 -5.64
CA ASN A 38 -9.31 -11.79 -5.44
C ASN A 38 -9.25 -11.23 -4.02
N TRP A 39 -9.05 -12.09 -3.01
CA TRP A 39 -8.86 -11.66 -1.62
C TRP A 39 -7.61 -10.78 -1.47
N TRP A 40 -6.47 -11.16 -2.05
CA TRP A 40 -5.28 -10.32 -2.07
C TRP A 40 -5.47 -9.00 -2.82
N LYS A 41 -6.14 -9.04 -3.99
CA LYS A 41 -6.47 -7.83 -4.74
C LYS A 41 -7.33 -6.87 -3.92
N LEU A 42 -8.33 -7.40 -3.21
CA LEU A 42 -9.20 -6.61 -2.34
C LEU A 42 -8.38 -5.94 -1.24
N HIS A 43 -7.53 -6.70 -0.53
CA HIS A 43 -6.71 -6.16 0.54
C HIS A 43 -5.73 -5.10 0.04
N LYS A 44 -5.11 -5.32 -1.12
CA LYS A 44 -4.23 -4.33 -1.77
C LYS A 44 -5.00 -3.05 -2.10
N LEU A 45 -6.18 -3.17 -2.70
CA LEU A 45 -6.99 -2.02 -3.09
C LEU A 45 -7.45 -1.22 -1.86
N GLU A 46 -7.79 -1.91 -0.76
CA GLU A 46 -8.14 -1.26 0.51
C GLU A 46 -6.94 -0.50 1.11
N SER A 47 -5.74 -1.07 1.04
CA SER A 47 -4.50 -0.40 1.43
C SER A 47 -4.22 0.83 0.56
N ASP A 48 -4.40 0.71 -0.75
CA ASP A 48 -4.23 1.82 -1.69
C ASP A 48 -5.22 2.95 -1.37
N ILE A 49 -6.48 2.62 -1.06
CA ILE A 49 -7.50 3.60 -0.64
C ILE A 49 -7.05 4.34 0.63
N ARG A 50 -6.55 3.64 1.65
CA ARG A 50 -6.06 4.28 2.88
C ARG A 50 -4.89 5.22 2.58
N PHE A 51 -3.90 4.74 1.83
CA PHE A 51 -2.74 5.52 1.43
C PHE A 51 -3.12 6.81 0.67
N TYR A 52 -4.01 6.71 -0.32
CA TYR A 52 -4.41 7.88 -1.10
C TYR A 52 -5.26 8.85 -0.28
N LYS A 53 -6.12 8.37 0.63
CA LYS A 53 -6.87 9.24 1.54
C LYS A 53 -5.96 10.07 2.43
N GLU A 54 -4.95 9.45 3.03
CA GLU A 54 -3.95 10.15 3.84
C GLU A 54 -3.16 11.16 3.00
N LYS A 55 -2.72 10.76 1.80
CA LYS A 55 -1.98 11.65 0.91
C LYS A 55 -2.80 12.84 0.43
N ILE A 56 -4.10 12.66 0.18
CA ILE A 56 -5.01 13.76 -0.16
C ILE A 56 -5.11 14.75 1.02
N GLN A 57 -5.25 14.26 2.25
CA GLN A 57 -5.29 15.14 3.44
C GLN A 57 -4.00 15.95 3.60
N LEU A 58 -2.85 15.30 3.40
CA LEU A 58 -1.54 15.98 3.42
C LEU A 58 -1.46 17.06 2.34
N ILE A 59 -1.77 16.72 1.09
CA ILE A 59 -1.72 17.67 -0.04
C ILE A 59 -2.71 18.83 0.17
N GLN A 60 -3.88 18.59 0.75
CA GLN A 60 -4.82 19.66 1.07
C GLN A 60 -4.27 20.60 2.15
N LYS A 61 -3.53 20.09 3.13
CA LYS A 61 -2.83 20.91 4.12
C LYS A 61 -1.73 21.74 3.46
N GLU A 62 -0.84 21.11 2.69
CA GLU A 62 0.21 21.80 1.93
C GLU A 62 -0.36 22.86 0.99
N ARG A 63 -1.44 22.55 0.27
CA ARG A 63 -2.12 23.52 -0.59
C ARG A 63 -2.58 24.75 0.19
N ARG A 64 -3.15 24.58 1.39
CA ARG A 64 -3.57 25.72 2.22
C ARG A 64 -2.38 26.55 2.68
N GLU A 65 -1.26 25.92 2.98
CA GLU A 65 -0.01 26.61 3.33
C GLU A 65 0.55 27.40 2.13
N VAL A 66 0.46 26.84 0.91
CA VAL A 66 0.97 27.46 -0.32
C VAL A 66 0.00 28.45 -0.98
N PHE A 67 -1.31 28.35 -0.80
CA PHE A 67 -2.28 29.21 -1.50
C PHE A 67 -3.17 30.02 -0.58
N GLY A 68 -3.13 29.78 0.74
CA GLY A 68 -4.04 30.40 1.70
C GLY A 68 -3.77 31.89 1.92
N ASN A 69 -2.58 32.25 2.40
CA ASN A 69 -2.23 33.63 2.74
C ASN A 69 -0.78 33.94 2.32
N ALA A 70 -0.47 35.21 2.05
CA ALA A 70 0.88 35.66 1.70
C ALA A 70 1.93 35.30 2.77
N GLN A 71 1.55 35.39 4.07
CA GLN A 71 2.42 34.99 5.18
C GLN A 71 2.70 33.48 5.19
N LEU A 72 1.68 32.65 4.94
CA LEU A 72 1.84 31.19 4.89
C LEU A 72 2.70 30.77 3.68
N ARG A 73 2.54 31.47 2.55
CA ARG A 73 3.39 31.28 1.37
C ARG A 73 4.86 31.59 1.63
N GLU A 74 5.13 32.75 2.24
CA GLU A 74 6.48 33.14 2.58
C GLU A 74 7.11 32.15 3.56
N LYS A 75 6.36 31.73 4.58
CA LYS A 75 6.78 30.69 5.53
C LYS A 75 7.13 29.38 4.80
N PHE A 76 6.25 28.89 3.94
CA PHE A 76 6.48 27.66 3.19
C PHE A 76 7.70 27.78 2.26
N ALA A 77 7.86 28.90 1.54
CA ALA A 77 9.00 29.15 0.68
C ALA A 77 10.34 29.20 1.46
N ARG A 78 10.34 29.82 2.64
CA ARG A 78 11.51 29.89 3.53
C ARG A 78 11.84 28.54 4.15
N GLU A 79 10.87 27.81 4.70
CA GLU A 79 11.12 26.54 5.39
C GLU A 79 11.42 25.38 4.41
N LYS A 80 10.69 25.31 3.29
CA LYS A 80 10.82 24.18 2.35
C LYS A 80 11.92 24.37 1.32
N TYR A 81 12.10 25.60 0.85
CA TYR A 81 12.99 25.92 -0.27
C TYR A 81 14.10 26.90 0.12
N LEU A 82 14.19 27.32 1.39
CA LEU A 82 15.21 28.25 1.90
C LEU A 82 15.29 29.53 1.07
N MET A 83 14.14 29.98 0.55
CA MET A 83 14.06 31.18 -0.28
C MET A 83 14.38 32.43 0.53
N LYS A 84 15.16 33.35 -0.06
CA LYS A 84 15.55 34.63 0.53
C LYS A 84 15.05 35.81 -0.29
N LYS A 85 14.91 36.98 0.34
CA LYS A 85 14.71 38.25 -0.37
C LYS A 85 16.05 38.77 -0.92
N ALA A 86 15.99 39.71 -1.86
CA ALA A 86 17.20 40.23 -2.51
C ALA A 86 18.12 40.98 -1.52
N ASP A 87 17.55 41.51 -0.44
CA ASP A 87 18.21 42.26 0.64
C ASP A 87 18.53 41.40 1.88
N GLU A 88 18.34 40.07 1.81
CA GLU A 88 18.53 39.15 2.93
C GLU A 88 19.58 38.08 2.62
N ASP A 89 20.39 37.74 3.62
CA ASP A 89 21.34 36.62 3.56
C ASP A 89 20.92 35.53 4.54
N VAL A 90 20.75 34.31 4.00
CA VAL A 90 20.31 33.13 4.75
C VAL A 90 21.49 32.20 4.92
N PHE A 91 21.78 31.83 6.18
CA PHE A 91 22.85 30.91 6.53
C PHE A 91 22.26 29.57 6.97
N VAL A 92 22.74 28.47 6.40
CA VAL A 92 22.39 27.11 6.82
C VAL A 92 23.59 26.54 7.55
N ILE A 93 23.43 26.22 8.83
CA ILE A 93 24.52 25.66 9.64
C ILE A 93 24.50 24.14 9.46
N VAL A 94 25.61 23.61 8.95
CA VAL A 94 25.79 22.18 8.67
C VAL A 94 26.95 21.61 9.49
N ASP A 95 26.90 20.30 9.75
CA ASP A 95 27.99 19.56 10.40
C ASP A 95 29.16 19.27 9.43
N GLU A 96 30.18 18.56 9.91
CA GLU A 96 31.34 18.15 9.11
C GLU A 96 30.99 17.23 7.92
N ASN A 97 29.81 16.60 7.96
CA ASN A 97 29.29 15.74 6.91
C ASN A 97 28.30 16.48 5.99
N ASN A 98 28.19 17.80 6.14
CA ASN A 98 27.31 18.66 5.35
C ASN A 98 25.80 18.41 5.58
N GLU A 99 25.44 17.90 6.76
CA GLU A 99 24.06 17.69 7.21
C GLU A 99 23.57 18.88 8.06
N PRO A 100 22.32 19.37 7.87
CA PRO A 100 21.78 20.45 8.69
C PRO A 100 21.73 20.10 10.17
N LEU A 101 22.25 20.98 11.02
CA LEU A 101 22.30 20.76 12.49
C LEU A 101 20.94 20.90 13.18
N GLU A 102 19.98 21.57 12.54
CA GLU A 102 18.60 21.72 13.04
C GLU A 102 17.60 20.99 12.14
N LYS A 103 16.67 20.25 12.75
CA LYS A 103 15.48 19.63 12.13
C LYS A 103 14.21 20.13 12.79
#